data_AF-A0A920K7V4-F1
#
_entry.id   AF-A0A920K7V4-F1
#
_cell.length_a   1.000
_cell.length_b   1.000
_cell.length_c   1.000
_cell.angle_alpha   90.00
_cell.angle_beta   90.00
_cell.angle_gamma   90.00
#
_symmetry.space_group_name_H-M   'P 1'
#
loop_
_entity.id
_entity.type
_entity.pdbx_description
1 polymer ?
#
loop_
_entity_poly.entity_id
_entity_poly.type
_entity_poly.pdbx_seq_one_letter_code
_entity_poly.pdbx_strand_id
1 'polypeptide(L)'
;MKDCLKKIYFLTISVFLFHCSMNMEDKVLLDKEQIIDSNFSQSFVENFNKNKNFSSSYNIFFSEEVDEKLISSFMKGIEFGFFSNQDSMNSKLSFIAFNEESDCSTIKARGFNLVLVNDINSEFYRKCKRRLSRNFLFTSINIDNENEFIQIDEKSLLITGKNRNSKNNENTLSLKNSSDYEQKIADYFEINLSNERVRSLRNVLKEKINFSPRKRKDIDKIFIDALPNETKRIIPAIRYNLIFDAEVLTYPKSLDVWNSELSLSELNKVEGLEYPVLLNRMNIFEKIIPELNVNEKIAFSAGFDIFFFGAKIRGRSSNFSGLLGRYEIKENFLYSKPLKFRIDLSGVKQG
;
A
#
# COMPACT_ATOMS: atom_id res chain seq x y z
N MET A 1 -47.30 -12.07 -2.96
CA MET A 1 -46.77 -10.79 -3.48
C MET A 1 -46.09 -10.12 -2.31
N LYS A 2 -44.76 -10.10 -2.33
CA LYS A 2 -43.90 -9.72 -1.21
C LYS A 2 -43.70 -8.22 -1.23
N ASP A 3 -44.09 -7.56 -0.14
CA ASP A 3 -43.73 -6.18 0.13
C ASP A 3 -42.21 -6.05 0.29
N CYS A 4 -41.64 -5.24 -0.60
CA CYS A 4 -40.24 -4.92 -0.67
C CYS A 4 -39.92 -3.91 0.44
N LEU A 5 -39.56 -4.43 1.62
CA LEU A 5 -38.91 -3.68 2.68
C LEU A 5 -37.59 -3.10 2.13
N LYS A 6 -37.63 -1.84 1.73
CA LYS A 6 -36.46 -0.96 1.60
C LYS A 6 -35.79 -0.92 2.98
N LYS A 7 -34.78 -1.78 3.18
CA LYS A 7 -33.80 -1.62 4.25
C LYS A 7 -32.98 -0.38 3.94
N ILE A 8 -33.45 0.77 4.42
CA ILE A 8 -32.60 1.93 4.63
C ILE A 8 -31.70 1.53 5.81
N TYR A 9 -30.50 1.05 5.52
CA TYR A 9 -29.46 0.96 6.53
C TYR A 9 -29.12 2.39 6.92
N PHE A 10 -29.74 2.88 8.00
CA PHE A 10 -29.06 3.82 8.87
C PHE A 10 -27.85 3.05 9.41
N LEU A 11 -26.75 3.08 8.67
CA LEU A 11 -25.46 2.94 9.30
C LEU A 11 -25.41 4.13 10.25
N THR A 12 -25.71 3.90 11.52
CA THR A 12 -25.27 4.77 12.59
C THR A 12 -23.75 4.73 12.55
N ILE A 13 -23.17 5.47 11.59
CA ILE A 13 -21.90 6.11 11.78
C ILE A 13 -22.18 6.94 13.02
N SER A 14 -21.78 6.41 14.18
CA SER A 14 -21.53 7.25 15.33
C SER A 14 -20.60 8.31 14.79
N VAL A 15 -21.19 9.46 14.47
CA VAL A 15 -20.48 10.72 14.34
C VAL A 15 -19.89 10.90 15.74
N PHE A 16 -18.74 10.27 15.97
CA PHE A 16 -17.76 10.86 16.84
C PHE A 16 -17.50 12.20 16.16
N LEU A 17 -18.27 13.19 16.60
CA LEU A 17 -17.80 14.55 16.72
C LEU A 17 -16.48 14.40 17.45
N PHE A 18 -15.40 14.24 16.70
CA PHE A 18 -14.10 14.68 17.13
C PHE A 18 -14.25 16.20 17.28
N HIS A 19 -14.86 16.61 18.39
CA HIS A 19 -14.52 17.82 19.10
C HIS A 19 -13.11 17.64 19.69
N CYS A 20 -12.15 17.27 18.86
CA CYS A 20 -10.80 17.78 19.03
C CYS A 20 -10.81 19.07 18.23
N SER A 21 -10.96 20.20 18.93
CA SER A 21 -10.27 21.40 18.48
C SER A 21 -8.79 21.04 18.42
N MET A 22 -8.32 20.52 17.28
CA MET A 22 -6.91 20.67 16.95
C MET A 22 -6.73 22.16 16.75
N ASN A 23 -6.20 22.83 17.78
CA ASN A 23 -5.63 24.16 17.61
C ASN A 23 -4.58 24.03 16.51
N MET A 24 -4.92 24.56 15.33
CA MET A 24 -4.10 24.53 14.12
C MET A 24 -2.95 25.54 14.18
N GLU A 25 -2.43 25.84 15.37
CA GLU A 25 -1.20 26.64 15.55
C GLU A 25 0.06 25.78 15.52
N ASP A 26 -0.07 24.45 15.62
CA ASP A 26 1.04 23.55 15.37
C ASP A 26 1.28 23.48 13.86
N LYS A 27 2.28 24.21 13.38
CA LYS A 27 2.92 23.92 12.09
C LYS A 27 3.14 22.40 12.04
N VAL A 28 2.88 21.78 10.89
CA VAL A 28 3.24 20.37 10.63
C VAL A 28 4.75 20.25 10.92
N LEU A 29 5.08 19.80 12.12
CA LEU A 29 6.45 19.51 12.53
C LEU A 29 6.67 18.05 12.18
N LEU A 30 7.62 17.82 11.28
CA LEU A 30 8.11 16.50 10.97
C LEU A 30 9.24 16.22 11.95
N ASP A 31 9.07 15.24 12.84
CA ASP A 31 10.13 14.87 13.76
C ASP A 31 11.19 14.02 13.05
N LYS A 32 12.46 14.36 13.19
CA LYS A 32 13.55 13.80 12.35
C LYS A 32 13.72 12.28 12.49
N GLU A 33 13.31 11.70 13.62
CA GLU A 33 13.40 10.26 13.88
C GLU A 33 12.28 9.46 13.20
N GLN A 34 11.22 10.12 12.71
CA GLN A 34 10.04 9.49 12.11
C GLN A 34 10.08 9.47 10.57
N ILE A 35 11.03 10.20 9.99
CA ILE A 35 11.16 10.40 8.56
C ILE A 35 12.15 9.39 8.01
N ILE A 36 11.69 8.55 7.08
CA ILE A 36 12.62 7.72 6.31
C ILE A 36 13.02 8.42 5.00
N ASP A 37 12.14 9.25 4.39
CA ASP A 37 12.45 10.17 3.28
C ASP A 37 12.02 11.63 3.57
N SER A 38 12.99 12.53 3.81
CA SER A 38 12.75 13.95 4.10
C SER A 38 12.27 14.76 2.90
N ASN A 39 12.67 14.37 1.69
CA ASN A 39 12.31 15.07 0.47
C ASN A 39 10.85 14.82 0.11
N PHE A 40 10.39 13.57 0.23
CA PHE A 40 8.97 13.24 0.08
C PHE A 40 8.13 14.00 1.10
N SER A 41 8.52 13.97 2.37
CA SER A 41 7.76 14.60 3.46
C SER A 41 7.59 16.11 3.26
N GLN A 42 8.67 16.81 2.89
CA GLN A 42 8.61 18.24 2.60
C GLN A 42 7.72 18.54 1.38
N SER A 43 7.89 17.79 0.28
CA SER A 43 7.08 17.94 -0.93
C SER A 43 5.59 17.67 -0.66
N PHE A 44 5.28 16.68 0.16
CA PHE A 44 3.92 16.35 0.58
C PHE A 44 3.30 17.52 1.37
N VAL A 45 3.99 18.05 2.38
CA VAL A 45 3.50 19.18 3.19
C VAL A 45 3.31 20.44 2.34
N GLU A 46 4.22 20.72 1.41
CA GLU A 46 4.06 21.84 0.48
C GLU A 46 2.85 21.67 -0.44
N ASN A 47 2.65 20.47 -0.99
CA ASN A 47 1.48 20.17 -1.81
C ASN A 47 0.19 20.26 -0.99
N PHE A 48 0.17 19.75 0.23
CA PHE A 48 -0.96 19.82 1.15
C PHE A 48 -1.38 21.28 1.40
N ASN A 49 -0.41 22.15 1.72
CA ASN A 49 -0.68 23.55 2.04
C ASN A 49 -1.13 24.40 0.82
N LYS A 50 -0.70 24.03 -0.39
CA LYS A 50 -1.02 24.78 -1.63
C LYS A 50 -2.44 24.49 -2.17
N ASN A 51 -3.03 23.34 -1.85
CA ASN A 51 -4.31 22.92 -2.43
C ASN A 51 -5.49 23.24 -1.51
N LYS A 52 -6.12 24.40 -1.70
CA LYS A 52 -7.24 24.85 -0.87
C LYS A 52 -8.55 25.17 -1.61
N ASN A 53 -8.57 25.08 -2.94
CA ASN A 53 -9.78 25.40 -3.72
C ASN A 53 -10.60 24.13 -4.00
N PHE A 54 -11.75 24.00 -3.33
CA PHE A 54 -12.59 22.80 -3.38
C PHE A 54 -13.89 23.01 -4.16
N SER A 55 -14.46 21.90 -4.64
CA SER A 55 -15.85 21.90 -5.13
C SER A 55 -16.86 22.16 -4.03
N SER A 56 -17.87 22.98 -4.34
CA SER A 56 -19.06 23.20 -3.49
C SER A 56 -19.77 21.90 -3.07
N SER A 57 -19.62 20.81 -3.83
CA SER A 57 -20.09 19.49 -3.46
C SER A 57 -19.13 18.37 -3.93
N TYR A 58 -18.84 17.45 -3.02
CA TYR A 58 -18.11 16.19 -3.22
C TYR A 58 -19.05 15.02 -2.92
N ASN A 59 -19.33 14.22 -3.93
CA ASN A 59 -20.18 13.05 -3.79
C ASN A 59 -19.33 11.80 -4.01
N ILE A 60 -19.35 10.90 -3.04
CA ILE A 60 -18.62 9.64 -3.06
C ILE A 60 -19.66 8.53 -3.17
N PHE A 61 -19.73 7.91 -4.34
CA PHE A 61 -20.53 6.74 -4.59
C PHE A 61 -19.69 5.51 -4.32
N PHE A 62 -20.18 4.56 -3.53
CA PHE A 62 -19.45 3.32 -3.25
C PHE A 62 -20.33 2.09 -3.44
N SER A 63 -19.72 1.06 -4.01
CA SER A 63 -20.34 -0.24 -4.19
C SER A 63 -20.53 -0.96 -2.86
N GLU A 64 -21.71 -1.54 -2.65
CA GLU A 64 -22.00 -2.43 -1.51
C GLU A 64 -21.20 -3.74 -1.54
N GLU A 65 -20.55 -4.07 -2.66
CA GLU A 65 -19.74 -5.28 -2.80
C GLU A 65 -18.31 -5.12 -2.26
N VAL A 66 -17.88 -3.88 -1.98
CA VAL A 66 -16.55 -3.61 -1.41
C VAL A 66 -16.55 -3.89 0.09
N ASP A 67 -15.43 -4.41 0.62
CA ASP A 67 -15.28 -4.71 2.04
C ASP A 67 -15.59 -3.49 2.93
N GLU A 68 -16.44 -3.70 3.94
CA GLU A 68 -16.96 -2.64 4.81
C GLU A 68 -15.85 -1.93 5.61
N LYS A 69 -14.81 -2.65 6.04
CA LYS A 69 -13.69 -2.05 6.79
C LYS A 69 -12.83 -1.17 5.89
N LEU A 70 -12.62 -1.62 4.65
CA LEU A 70 -11.90 -0.83 3.65
C LEU A 70 -12.67 0.44 3.28
N ILE A 71 -13.99 0.33 3.03
CA ILE A 71 -14.85 1.51 2.83
C ILE A 71 -14.76 2.44 4.03
N SER A 72 -14.93 1.93 5.25
CA SER A 72 -14.88 2.74 6.47
C SER A 72 -13.56 3.49 6.60
N SER A 73 -12.43 2.81 6.37
CA SER A 73 -11.09 3.41 6.42
C SER A 73 -10.92 4.49 5.34
N PHE A 74 -11.38 4.22 4.12
CA PHE A 74 -11.38 5.18 3.02
C PHE A 74 -12.20 6.44 3.34
N MET A 75 -13.41 6.27 3.87
CA MET A 75 -14.26 7.41 4.25
C MET A 75 -13.62 8.24 5.36
N LYS A 76 -13.01 7.60 6.37
CA LYS A 76 -12.24 8.30 7.41
C LYS A 76 -11.09 9.14 6.81
N GLY A 77 -10.43 8.64 5.77
CA GLY A 77 -9.40 9.38 5.05
C GLY A 77 -9.93 10.64 4.38
N ILE A 78 -11.07 10.53 3.67
CA ILE A 78 -11.76 11.69 3.06
C ILE A 78 -12.18 12.69 4.12
N GLU A 79 -12.82 12.23 5.19
CA GLU A 79 -13.27 13.08 6.29
C GLU A 79 -12.12 13.82 6.94
N PHE A 80 -11.01 13.11 7.21
CA PHE A 80 -9.80 13.73 7.76
C PHE A 80 -9.28 14.84 6.84
N GLY A 81 -9.16 14.57 5.52
CA GLY A 81 -8.76 15.59 4.54
C GLY A 81 -9.72 16.78 4.49
N PHE A 82 -11.02 16.52 4.54
CA PHE A 82 -12.08 17.51 4.51
C PHE A 82 -12.03 18.44 5.74
N PHE A 83 -12.04 17.87 6.95
CA PHE A 83 -12.06 18.64 8.19
C PHE A 83 -10.72 19.31 8.53
N SER A 84 -9.61 18.82 7.98
CA SER A 84 -8.31 19.48 8.10
C SER A 84 -8.19 20.76 7.26
N ASN A 85 -9.18 21.10 6.43
CA ASN A 85 -9.11 22.24 5.53
C ASN A 85 -10.21 23.29 5.82
N GLN A 86 -9.82 24.51 6.19
CA GLN A 86 -10.77 25.58 6.55
C GLN A 86 -11.65 26.02 5.37
N ASP A 87 -11.14 25.98 4.13
CA ASP A 87 -11.90 26.41 2.93
C ASP A 87 -12.97 25.39 2.52
N SER A 88 -12.92 24.17 3.08
CA SER A 88 -13.92 23.13 2.84
C SER A 88 -15.24 23.39 3.57
N MET A 89 -15.29 24.32 4.53
CA MET A 89 -16.50 24.60 5.34
C MET A 89 -17.72 25.02 4.51
N ASN A 90 -17.51 25.55 3.29
CA ASN A 90 -18.57 25.92 2.35
C ASN A 90 -18.94 24.79 1.37
N SER A 91 -18.29 23.63 1.48
CA SER A 91 -18.45 22.48 0.60
C SER A 91 -19.27 21.39 1.27
N LYS A 92 -20.13 20.70 0.52
CA LYS A 92 -20.89 19.55 1.03
C LYS A 92 -20.20 18.24 0.67
N LEU A 93 -19.98 17.38 1.67
CA LEU A 93 -19.53 16.01 1.50
C LEU A 93 -20.74 15.06 1.58
N SER A 94 -20.81 14.05 0.71
CA SER A 94 -21.91 13.07 0.69
C SER A 94 -21.42 11.69 0.30
N PHE A 95 -21.82 10.68 1.08
CA PHE A 95 -21.52 9.27 0.85
C PHE A 95 -22.79 8.53 0.43
N ILE A 96 -22.74 7.83 -0.70
CA ILE A 96 -23.92 7.24 -1.34
C ILE A 96 -23.58 5.80 -1.73
N ALA A 97 -24.21 4.84 -1.06
CA ALA A 97 -24.08 3.42 -1.43
C ALA A 97 -24.86 3.14 -2.72
N PHE A 98 -24.36 2.22 -3.53
CA PHE A 98 -25.08 1.66 -4.68
C PHE A 98 -24.75 0.17 -4.86
N ASN A 99 -25.66 -0.55 -5.52
CA ASN A 99 -25.44 -1.94 -5.92
C ASN A 99 -24.84 -1.97 -7.35
N GLU A 100 -23.78 -2.75 -7.60
CA GLU A 100 -23.12 -2.81 -8.93
C GLU A 100 -24.02 -3.37 -10.04
N GLU A 101 -25.09 -4.10 -9.69
CA GLU A 101 -26.11 -4.55 -10.65
C GLU A 101 -26.99 -3.39 -11.16
N SER A 102 -26.93 -2.21 -10.54
CA SER A 102 -27.75 -1.06 -10.92
C SER A 102 -27.24 -0.36 -12.20
N ASP A 103 -28.17 0.27 -12.96
CA ASP A 103 -27.79 1.09 -14.12
C ASP A 103 -27.20 2.43 -13.65
N CYS A 104 -26.27 2.99 -14.42
CA CYS A 104 -25.58 4.27 -14.22
C CYS A 104 -26.51 5.46 -13.95
N SER A 105 -27.80 5.32 -14.30
CA SER A 105 -28.87 6.28 -14.04
C SER A 105 -29.07 6.61 -12.55
N THR A 106 -28.68 5.71 -11.64
CA THR A 106 -28.75 5.89 -10.18
C THR A 106 -27.73 6.91 -9.68
N ILE A 107 -26.64 7.11 -10.42
CA ILE A 107 -25.55 8.03 -10.06
C ILE A 107 -25.79 9.38 -10.73
N LYS A 108 -26.43 10.30 -10.00
CA LYS A 108 -26.65 11.68 -10.44
C LYS A 108 -26.40 12.65 -9.30
N ALA A 109 -25.33 13.44 -9.41
CA ALA A 109 -25.13 14.56 -8.51
C ALA A 109 -24.33 15.69 -9.18
N ARG A 110 -24.54 16.91 -8.68
CA ARG A 110 -23.78 18.11 -9.08
C ARG A 110 -22.48 18.16 -8.28
N GLY A 111 -21.44 18.75 -8.87
CA GLY A 111 -20.12 18.87 -8.23
C GLY A 111 -19.15 17.79 -8.69
N PHE A 112 -18.15 17.51 -7.85
CA PHE A 112 -17.20 16.43 -8.09
C PHE A 112 -17.82 15.11 -7.63
N ASN A 113 -17.75 14.09 -8.47
CA ASN A 113 -18.29 12.77 -8.17
C ASN A 113 -17.19 11.73 -8.29
N LEU A 114 -16.95 11.01 -7.21
CA LEU A 114 -16.09 9.84 -7.20
C LEU A 114 -16.96 8.60 -7.15
N VAL A 115 -16.66 7.60 -7.99
CA VAL A 115 -17.33 6.31 -7.98
C VAL A 115 -16.31 5.24 -7.62
N LEU A 116 -16.45 4.70 -6.43
CA LEU A 116 -15.67 3.60 -5.91
C LEU A 116 -16.32 2.29 -6.36
N VAL A 117 -15.61 1.56 -7.22
CA VAL A 117 -15.97 0.23 -7.72
C VAL A 117 -15.00 -0.82 -7.17
N ASN A 118 -15.40 -2.08 -7.23
CA ASN A 118 -14.54 -3.17 -6.76
C ASN A 118 -13.22 -3.25 -7.55
N ASP A 119 -13.27 -3.24 -8.88
CA ASP A 119 -12.08 -3.19 -9.74
C ASP A 119 -12.37 -2.52 -11.11
N ILE A 120 -11.32 -2.35 -11.91
CA ILE A 120 -11.40 -1.81 -13.28
C ILE A 120 -12.13 -2.75 -14.26
N ASN A 121 -12.27 -4.03 -13.93
CA ASN A 121 -12.96 -5.01 -14.76
C ASN A 121 -14.45 -5.15 -14.40
N SER A 122 -14.90 -4.47 -13.34
CA SER A 122 -16.26 -4.50 -12.84
C SER A 122 -17.25 -4.20 -13.96
N GLU A 123 -18.34 -4.96 -13.97
CA GLU A 123 -19.38 -4.82 -14.98
C GLU A 123 -19.96 -3.40 -14.96
N PHE A 124 -20.10 -2.82 -13.76
CA PHE A 124 -20.54 -1.45 -13.56
C PHE A 124 -19.63 -0.43 -14.25
N TYR A 125 -18.30 -0.47 -14.02
CA TYR A 125 -17.38 0.45 -14.69
C TYR A 125 -17.42 0.30 -16.21
N ARG A 126 -17.40 -0.94 -16.73
CA ARG A 126 -17.47 -1.20 -18.18
C ARG A 126 -18.72 -0.60 -18.83
N LYS A 127 -19.88 -0.72 -18.17
CA LYS A 127 -21.15 -0.14 -18.63
C LYS A 127 -21.18 1.38 -18.50
N CYS A 128 -20.66 1.93 -17.40
CA CYS A 128 -20.89 3.31 -17.01
C CYS A 128 -19.80 4.31 -17.40
N LYS A 129 -18.57 3.87 -17.68
CA LYS A 129 -17.43 4.77 -17.96
C LYS A 129 -17.66 5.79 -19.08
N ARG A 130 -18.44 5.40 -20.10
CA ARG A 130 -18.79 6.29 -21.23
C ARG A 130 -19.88 7.30 -20.88
N ARG A 131 -20.86 6.89 -20.05
CA ARG A 131 -22.00 7.72 -19.63
C ARG A 131 -21.59 8.74 -18.57
N LEU A 132 -20.71 8.34 -17.64
CA LEU A 132 -20.25 9.14 -16.51
C LEU A 132 -18.83 9.67 -16.79
N SER A 133 -18.71 10.76 -17.57
CA SER A 133 -17.39 11.18 -18.11
C SER A 133 -16.88 12.59 -17.80
N ARG A 134 -17.74 13.58 -17.54
CA ARG A 134 -17.27 14.98 -17.36
C ARG A 134 -16.91 15.34 -15.91
N ASN A 135 -17.71 14.90 -14.95
CA ASN A 135 -17.57 15.23 -13.52
C ASN A 135 -17.47 13.98 -12.64
N PHE A 136 -17.22 12.84 -13.27
CA PHE A 136 -17.17 11.54 -12.63
C PHE A 136 -15.78 10.96 -12.81
N LEU A 137 -15.24 10.45 -11.72
CA LEU A 137 -13.98 9.73 -11.71
C LEU A 137 -14.22 8.39 -11.02
N PHE A 138 -13.74 7.32 -11.63
CA PHE A 138 -13.78 5.99 -11.04
C PHE A 138 -12.49 5.73 -10.29
N THR A 139 -12.55 4.95 -9.21
CA THR A 139 -11.39 4.43 -8.50
C THR A 139 -11.76 3.08 -7.89
N SER A 140 -10.75 2.31 -7.50
CA SER A 140 -10.92 1.15 -6.62
C SER A 140 -10.05 1.34 -5.37
N ILE A 141 -10.47 0.73 -4.25
CA ILE A 141 -9.63 0.57 -3.04
C ILE A 141 -8.79 -0.71 -3.13
N ASN A 142 -9.26 -1.70 -3.88
CA ASN A 142 -8.53 -2.93 -4.18
C ASN A 142 -7.47 -2.64 -5.26
N ILE A 143 -6.57 -1.72 -4.96
CA ILE A 143 -5.43 -1.35 -5.80
C ILE A 143 -4.35 -2.42 -5.62
N ASP A 144 -4.74 -3.65 -5.95
CA ASP A 144 -3.83 -4.72 -6.28
C ASP A 144 -3.55 -4.55 -7.78
N ASN A 145 -2.75 -3.54 -8.12
CA ASN A 145 -2.12 -3.46 -9.43
C ASN A 145 -1.07 -4.58 -9.54
N GLU A 146 -1.51 -5.84 -9.47
CA GLU A 146 -0.71 -7.05 -9.66
C GLU A 146 -0.09 -7.11 -11.08
N ASN A 147 -0.53 -6.24 -11.98
CA ASN A 147 -0.23 -6.30 -13.40
C ASN A 147 1.11 -5.68 -13.82
N GLU A 148 1.84 -4.98 -12.95
CA GLU A 148 3.12 -4.33 -13.30
C GLU A 148 4.36 -4.97 -12.69
N PHE A 149 4.25 -6.17 -12.12
CA PHE A 149 5.39 -6.74 -11.42
C PHE A 149 6.33 -7.57 -12.30
N ILE A 150 7.62 -7.36 -12.02
CA ILE A 150 8.78 -7.76 -12.79
C ILE A 150 8.69 -9.22 -13.21
N GLN A 151 8.79 -9.45 -14.52
CA GLN A 151 8.97 -10.78 -15.08
C GLN A 151 10.18 -11.43 -14.41
N ILE A 152 9.94 -12.51 -13.66
CA ILE A 152 10.98 -13.25 -12.95
C ILE A 152 11.83 -13.92 -14.02
N ASP A 153 13.07 -13.47 -14.17
CA ASP A 153 14.05 -14.10 -15.05
C ASP A 153 14.64 -15.38 -14.42
N GLU A 154 15.44 -16.12 -15.19
CA GLU A 154 16.02 -17.40 -14.76
C GLU A 154 16.94 -17.28 -13.55
N LYS A 155 17.49 -16.09 -13.28
CA LYS A 155 18.38 -15.81 -12.15
C LYS A 155 17.69 -15.09 -10.99
N SER A 156 16.36 -15.05 -11.02
CA SER A 156 15.54 -14.41 -10.00
C SER A 156 14.82 -15.46 -9.19
N LEU A 157 14.79 -15.30 -7.86
CA LEU A 157 14.00 -16.10 -6.94
C LEU A 157 12.81 -15.28 -6.43
N LEU A 158 11.60 -15.82 -6.50
CA LEU A 158 10.45 -15.28 -5.78
C LEU A 158 10.24 -16.01 -4.46
N ILE A 159 10.25 -15.28 -3.35
CA ILE A 159 9.84 -15.77 -2.03
C ILE A 159 8.49 -15.15 -1.71
N THR A 160 7.47 -15.99 -1.51
CA THR A 160 6.11 -15.49 -1.27
C THR A 160 5.41 -16.18 -0.11
N GLY A 161 4.76 -15.38 0.74
CA GLY A 161 3.79 -15.84 1.73
C GLY A 161 2.36 -15.89 1.18
N LYS A 162 2.13 -15.27 0.01
CA LYS A 162 0.81 -15.13 -0.62
C LYS A 162 0.50 -16.29 -1.56
N ASN A 163 -0.78 -16.49 -1.84
CA ASN A 163 -1.24 -17.53 -2.77
C ASN A 163 -1.08 -17.05 -4.22
N ARG A 164 0.09 -17.27 -4.82
CA ARG A 164 0.30 -16.96 -6.25
C ARG A 164 0.15 -18.20 -7.11
N ASN A 165 -0.63 -18.07 -8.19
CA ASN A 165 -0.65 -19.01 -9.30
C ASN A 165 0.60 -18.77 -10.17
N SER A 166 1.80 -19.13 -9.67
CA SER A 166 3.01 -19.03 -10.49
C SER A 166 3.00 -20.16 -11.54
N LYS A 167 3.11 -19.81 -12.82
CA LYS A 167 3.27 -20.78 -13.92
C LYS A 167 4.69 -21.39 -13.98
N ASN A 168 5.66 -20.79 -13.29
CA ASN A 168 7.06 -21.24 -13.24
C ASN A 168 7.43 -21.61 -11.79
N ASN A 169 7.30 -22.89 -11.46
CA ASN A 169 7.48 -23.42 -10.10
C ASN A 169 8.96 -23.51 -9.65
N GLU A 170 9.92 -23.51 -10.58
CA GLU A 170 11.34 -23.80 -10.24
C GLU A 170 12.03 -22.66 -9.46
N ASN A 171 11.63 -21.42 -9.71
CA ASN A 171 12.19 -20.22 -9.09
C ASN A 171 11.24 -19.54 -8.09
N THR A 172 10.31 -20.30 -7.51
CA THR A 172 9.36 -19.80 -6.51
C THR A 172 9.46 -20.60 -5.20
N LEU A 173 9.85 -19.93 -4.11
CA LEU A 173 9.79 -20.47 -2.76
C LEU A 173 8.52 -19.98 -2.05
N SER A 174 7.56 -20.89 -1.88
CA SER A 174 6.36 -20.62 -1.10
C SER A 174 6.60 -20.86 0.39
N LEU A 175 6.40 -19.83 1.19
CA LEU A 175 6.54 -19.87 2.65
C LEU A 175 5.19 -19.97 3.37
N LYS A 176 4.10 -20.15 2.63
CA LYS A 176 2.73 -20.24 3.16
C LYS A 176 2.63 -21.18 4.36
N ASN A 177 1.96 -20.73 5.42
CA ASN A 177 1.71 -21.45 6.66
C ASN A 177 2.98 -21.98 7.39
N SER A 178 4.17 -21.46 7.06
CA SER A 178 5.39 -21.82 7.78
C SER A 178 5.52 -20.98 9.04
N SER A 179 5.66 -21.61 10.19
CA SER A 179 6.16 -20.92 11.39
C SER A 179 7.68 -20.74 11.34
N ASP A 180 8.38 -21.54 10.54
CA ASP A 180 9.85 -21.61 10.46
C ASP A 180 10.33 -21.15 9.08
N TYR A 181 10.53 -19.84 8.93
CA TYR A 181 10.98 -19.24 7.66
C TYR A 181 12.48 -19.43 7.50
N GLU A 182 13.21 -19.33 8.60
CA GLU A 182 14.65 -19.44 8.71
C GLU A 182 15.12 -20.81 8.23
N GLN A 183 14.49 -21.88 8.70
CA GLN A 183 14.79 -23.24 8.27
C GLN A 183 14.47 -23.47 6.80
N LYS A 184 13.28 -23.05 6.32
CA LYS A 184 12.90 -23.22 4.90
C LYS A 184 13.85 -22.49 3.96
N ILE A 185 14.26 -21.28 4.31
CA ILE A 185 15.23 -20.50 3.53
C ILE A 185 16.60 -21.22 3.58
N ALA A 186 17.06 -21.64 4.76
CA ALA A 186 18.33 -22.36 4.88
C ALA A 186 18.35 -23.67 4.08
N ASP A 187 17.24 -24.41 4.05
CA ASP A 187 17.09 -25.64 3.27
C ASP A 187 17.08 -25.36 1.76
N TYR A 188 16.33 -24.35 1.30
CA TYR A 188 16.29 -23.96 -0.11
C TYR A 188 17.68 -23.55 -0.65
N PHE A 189 18.48 -22.90 0.20
CA PHE A 189 19.85 -22.49 -0.13
C PHE A 189 20.91 -23.55 0.21
N GLU A 190 20.51 -24.77 0.56
CA GLU A 190 21.38 -25.91 0.90
C GLU A 190 22.41 -25.61 2.01
N ILE A 191 22.12 -24.64 2.88
CA ILE A 191 22.99 -24.25 3.99
C ILE A 191 23.06 -25.37 5.02
N ASN A 192 21.91 -25.98 5.33
CA ASN A 192 21.84 -27.09 6.28
C ASN A 192 22.58 -28.33 5.78
N LEU A 193 22.41 -28.70 4.51
CA LEU A 193 23.17 -29.77 3.86
C LEU A 193 24.69 -29.50 3.90
N SER A 194 25.09 -28.26 3.66
CA SER A 194 26.51 -27.87 3.71
C SER A 194 27.08 -27.96 5.14
N ASN A 195 26.31 -27.56 6.15
CA ASN A 195 26.66 -27.69 7.56
C ASN A 195 26.75 -29.15 8.02
N GLU A 196 25.81 -29.99 7.60
CA GLU A 196 25.79 -31.43 7.90
C GLU A 196 27.02 -32.15 7.34
N ARG A 197 27.39 -31.86 6.08
CA ARG A 197 28.59 -32.43 5.46
C ARG A 197 29.84 -32.13 6.28
N VAL A 198 29.98 -30.91 6.79
CA VAL A 198 31.15 -30.52 7.59
C VAL A 198 31.14 -31.14 8.96
N ARG A 199 29.98 -31.24 9.61
CA ARG A 199 29.86 -31.98 10.87
C ARG A 199 30.30 -33.43 10.68
N SER A 200 29.85 -34.09 9.61
CA SER A 200 30.26 -35.45 9.26
C SER A 200 31.77 -35.55 9.01
N LEU A 201 32.36 -34.62 8.25
CA LEU A 201 33.81 -34.61 7.99
C LEU A 201 34.63 -34.39 9.27
N ARG A 202 34.22 -33.46 10.15
CA ARG A 202 34.89 -33.24 11.44
C ARG A 202 34.82 -34.48 12.33
N ASN A 203 33.70 -35.18 12.33
CA ASN A 203 33.51 -36.40 13.12
C ASN A 203 34.44 -37.54 12.67
N VAL A 204 34.69 -37.64 11.36
CA VAL A 204 35.58 -38.65 10.77
C VAL A 204 37.05 -38.26 10.94
N LEU A 205 37.42 -37.03 10.57
CA LEU A 205 38.82 -36.58 10.55
C LEU A 205 39.36 -36.22 11.95
N LYS A 206 38.48 -36.00 12.93
CA LYS A 206 38.83 -35.55 14.29
C LYS A 206 39.61 -34.22 14.33
N GLU A 207 39.51 -33.42 13.28
CA GLU A 207 40.20 -32.14 13.14
C GLU A 207 39.22 -30.97 13.01
N LYS A 208 39.71 -29.77 13.38
CA LYS A 208 38.97 -28.53 13.16
C LYS A 208 39.06 -28.13 11.68
N ILE A 209 37.94 -28.26 10.98
CA ILE A 209 37.80 -27.78 9.60
C ILE A 209 37.29 -26.34 9.61
N ASN A 210 38.08 -25.41 9.06
CA ASN A 210 37.60 -24.06 8.74
C ASN A 210 36.62 -24.16 7.58
N PHE A 211 35.37 -23.76 7.80
CA PHE A 211 34.29 -23.97 6.85
C PHE A 211 33.41 -22.74 6.72
N SER A 212 33.01 -22.46 5.48
CA SER A 212 31.93 -21.54 5.14
C SER A 212 30.95 -22.27 4.21
N PRO A 213 29.63 -22.21 4.46
CA PRO A 213 28.62 -22.79 3.59
C PRO A 213 28.78 -22.40 2.13
N ARG A 214 28.54 -23.35 1.22
CA ARG A 214 28.50 -23.05 -0.21
C ARG A 214 27.31 -22.15 -0.48
N LYS A 215 27.55 -21.02 -1.14
CA LYS A 215 26.51 -20.06 -1.54
C LYS A 215 26.00 -20.38 -2.93
N ARG A 216 24.69 -20.21 -3.16
CA ARG A 216 24.11 -20.14 -4.51
C ARG A 216 24.55 -18.84 -5.18
N LYS A 217 25.12 -18.95 -6.38
CA LYS A 217 25.60 -17.82 -7.22
C LYS A 217 24.80 -17.68 -8.52
N ASP A 218 23.83 -18.57 -8.69
CA ASP A 218 22.91 -18.64 -9.80
C ASP A 218 21.67 -17.75 -9.58
N ILE A 219 21.54 -17.16 -8.40
CA ILE A 219 20.48 -16.20 -8.05
C ILE A 219 21.12 -14.82 -7.90
N ASP A 220 20.78 -13.91 -8.82
CA ASP A 220 21.23 -12.52 -8.81
C ASP A 220 20.21 -11.62 -8.08
N LYS A 221 18.92 -12.00 -8.08
CA LYS A 221 17.82 -11.20 -7.50
C LYS A 221 16.86 -12.04 -6.68
N ILE A 222 16.40 -11.50 -5.57
CA ILE A 222 15.39 -12.11 -4.71
C ILE A 222 14.22 -11.14 -4.57
N PHE A 223 13.07 -11.57 -5.06
CA PHE A 223 11.80 -10.88 -4.95
C PHE A 223 11.02 -11.39 -3.74
N ILE A 224 10.57 -10.49 -2.88
CA ILE A 224 9.75 -10.81 -1.71
C ILE A 224 8.34 -10.26 -1.92
N ASP A 225 7.36 -11.16 -1.92
CA ASP A 225 5.94 -10.81 -1.88
C ASP A 225 5.28 -11.49 -0.69
N ALA A 226 5.32 -10.80 0.45
CA ALA A 226 4.86 -11.32 1.72
C ALA A 226 4.26 -10.19 2.56
N LEU A 227 3.52 -10.51 3.62
CA LEU A 227 3.02 -9.49 4.55
C LEU A 227 4.18 -8.88 5.35
N PRO A 228 4.06 -7.65 5.90
CA PRO A 228 5.17 -7.00 6.60
C PRO A 228 5.79 -7.83 7.72
N ASN A 229 4.97 -8.55 8.49
CA ASN A 229 5.43 -9.44 9.56
C ASN A 229 6.25 -10.64 9.04
N GLU A 230 5.97 -11.10 7.83
CA GLU A 230 6.70 -12.18 7.18
C GLU A 230 7.99 -11.65 6.56
N THR A 231 7.92 -10.54 5.82
CA THR A 231 9.07 -9.84 5.23
C THR A 231 10.14 -9.52 6.29
N LYS A 232 9.70 -9.09 7.48
CA LYS A 232 10.52 -8.89 8.67
C LYS A 232 11.41 -10.08 9.04
N ARG A 233 10.95 -11.30 8.81
CA ARG A 233 11.67 -12.53 9.13
C ARG A 233 12.46 -13.04 7.93
N ILE A 234 11.88 -12.90 6.74
CA ILE A 234 12.47 -13.34 5.47
C ILE A 234 13.77 -12.58 5.19
N ILE A 235 13.80 -11.25 5.33
CA ILE A 235 15.00 -10.46 4.99
C ILE A 235 16.21 -10.84 5.86
N PRO A 236 16.12 -10.87 7.21
CA PRO A 236 17.23 -11.34 8.05
C PRO A 236 17.63 -12.79 7.74
N ALA A 237 16.67 -13.69 7.51
CA ALA A 237 16.94 -15.09 7.17
C ALA A 237 17.70 -15.23 5.85
N ILE A 238 17.33 -14.46 4.83
CA ILE A 238 18.08 -14.36 3.56
C ILE A 238 19.50 -13.90 3.86
N ARG A 239 19.68 -12.77 4.55
CA ARG A 239 21.00 -12.17 4.79
C ARG A 239 21.92 -13.06 5.61
N TYR A 240 21.38 -13.76 6.60
CA TYR A 240 22.13 -14.71 7.41
C TYR A 240 22.65 -15.88 6.57
N ASN A 241 21.80 -16.38 5.66
CA ASN A 241 22.10 -17.55 4.82
C ASN A 241 22.84 -17.18 3.51
N LEU A 242 22.78 -15.93 3.08
CA LEU A 242 23.28 -15.43 1.79
C LEU A 242 24.09 -14.17 2.01
N ILE A 243 25.38 -14.36 2.18
CA ILE A 243 26.34 -13.28 2.38
C ILE A 243 26.50 -12.50 1.05
N PHE A 244 25.75 -11.39 0.97
CA PHE A 244 25.92 -10.07 0.33
C PHE A 244 25.68 -9.82 -1.18
N ASP A 245 25.57 -10.82 -2.05
CA ASP A 245 25.66 -10.52 -3.50
C ASP A 245 24.30 -10.34 -4.21
N ALA A 246 23.24 -11.03 -3.78
CA ALA A 246 21.93 -10.93 -4.43
C ALA A 246 21.18 -9.64 -4.04
N GLU A 247 20.57 -8.99 -5.02
CA GLU A 247 19.68 -7.84 -4.81
C GLU A 247 18.37 -8.30 -4.18
N VAL A 248 17.90 -7.62 -3.12
CA VAL A 248 16.65 -7.95 -2.44
C VAL A 248 15.60 -6.89 -2.78
N LEU A 249 14.59 -7.32 -3.53
CA LEU A 249 13.49 -6.48 -3.99
C LEU A 249 12.18 -6.86 -3.31
N THR A 250 11.38 -5.89 -2.88
CA THR A 250 10.04 -6.15 -2.30
C THR A 250 8.91 -5.67 -3.19
N TYR A 251 7.81 -6.40 -3.15
CA TYR A 251 6.54 -6.00 -3.72
C TYR A 251 5.81 -5.01 -2.77
N PRO A 252 4.85 -4.21 -3.26
CA PRO A 252 4.03 -3.35 -2.43
C PRO A 252 3.30 -4.13 -1.33
N LYS A 253 3.00 -3.43 -0.23
CA LYS A 253 2.41 -4.00 0.99
C LYS A 253 3.34 -4.97 1.72
N SER A 254 4.62 -5.04 1.36
CA SER A 254 5.59 -5.93 2.02
C SER A 254 6.32 -5.27 3.17
N LEU A 255 6.24 -3.94 3.28
CA LEU A 255 6.82 -3.17 4.38
C LEU A 255 5.72 -2.35 5.08
N ASP A 256 5.91 -2.09 6.37
CA ASP A 256 5.00 -1.25 7.15
C ASP A 256 5.74 -0.63 8.34
N VAL A 257 6.29 0.56 8.11
CA VAL A 257 7.15 1.21 9.11
C VAL A 257 6.41 1.63 10.37
N TRP A 258 5.07 1.67 10.37
CA TRP A 258 4.30 2.06 11.56
C TRP A 258 4.26 0.96 12.62
N ASN A 259 4.16 -0.29 12.16
CA ASN A 259 3.97 -1.45 13.03
C ASN A 259 5.18 -2.42 13.00
N SER A 260 6.18 -2.16 12.15
CA SER A 260 7.43 -2.93 12.13
C SER A 260 8.54 -2.24 12.93
N GLU A 261 9.11 -2.95 13.90
CA GLU A 261 10.35 -2.58 14.60
C GLU A 261 11.62 -2.87 13.77
N LEU A 262 11.51 -2.90 12.44
CA LEU A 262 12.67 -3.21 11.59
C LEU A 262 13.65 -2.03 11.61
N SER A 263 14.88 -2.33 11.99
CA SER A 263 15.95 -1.35 11.96
C SER A 263 16.40 -1.06 10.53
N LEU A 264 16.88 0.16 10.29
CA LEU A 264 17.47 0.54 9.00
C LEU A 264 18.64 -0.38 8.59
N SER A 265 19.38 -0.91 9.55
CA SER A 265 20.47 -1.86 9.29
C SER A 265 19.94 -3.20 8.75
N GLU A 266 18.84 -3.72 9.29
CA GLU A 266 18.17 -4.93 8.81
C GLU A 266 17.56 -4.75 7.41
N LEU A 267 17.20 -3.53 7.04
CA LEU A 267 16.63 -3.21 5.72
C LEU A 267 17.64 -2.63 4.72
N ASN A 268 18.89 -2.39 5.11
CA ASN A 268 19.92 -1.78 4.26
C ASN A 268 20.10 -2.49 2.90
N LYS A 269 20.03 -1.78 1.77
CA LYS A 269 20.04 -2.30 0.39
C LYS A 269 18.76 -3.03 -0.06
N VAL A 270 17.68 -3.00 0.71
CA VAL A 270 16.36 -3.41 0.21
C VAL A 270 15.83 -2.32 -0.71
N GLU A 271 15.28 -2.73 -1.85
CA GLU A 271 14.65 -1.83 -2.80
C GLU A 271 13.33 -2.41 -3.29
N GLY A 272 12.55 -1.64 -4.04
CA GLY A 272 11.29 -2.14 -4.58
C GLY A 272 10.31 -1.03 -4.93
N LEU A 273 9.04 -1.41 -4.94
CA LEU A 273 7.91 -0.50 -5.09
C LEU A 273 7.10 -0.51 -3.80
N GLU A 274 6.80 0.66 -3.24
CA GLU A 274 5.95 0.73 -2.05
C GLU A 274 5.19 2.06 -1.96
N TYR A 275 4.06 2.01 -1.26
CA TYR A 275 3.27 3.20 -0.97
C TYR A 275 4.00 4.10 0.04
N PRO A 276 4.15 5.42 -0.23
CA PRO A 276 4.85 6.32 0.68
C PRO A 276 4.35 6.30 2.12
N VAL A 277 3.05 6.10 2.35
CA VAL A 277 2.49 5.95 3.71
C VAL A 277 3.08 4.76 4.46
N LEU A 278 3.46 3.68 3.79
CA LEU A 278 4.03 2.49 4.43
C LEU A 278 5.53 2.61 4.69
N LEU A 279 6.17 3.65 4.14
CA LEU A 279 7.60 3.92 4.28
C LEU A 279 7.92 5.16 5.11
N ASN A 280 6.95 6.04 5.36
CA ASN A 280 7.15 7.29 6.09
C ASN A 280 6.12 7.43 7.20
N ARG A 281 6.59 7.67 8.43
CA ARG A 281 5.71 8.08 9.53
C ARG A 281 5.51 9.59 9.47
N MET A 282 4.27 10.03 9.59
CA MET A 282 3.91 11.45 9.59
C MET A 282 3.10 11.76 10.85
N ASN A 283 3.55 12.74 11.63
CA ASN A 283 2.96 13.07 12.93
C ASN A 283 1.45 13.31 12.87
N ILE A 284 0.94 13.91 11.79
CA ILE A 284 -0.49 14.19 11.61
C ILE A 284 -1.37 12.93 11.59
N PHE A 285 -0.78 11.76 11.32
CA PHE A 285 -1.50 10.48 11.25
C PHE A 285 -1.13 9.52 12.39
N GLU A 286 -0.33 9.95 13.37
CA GLU A 286 0.24 9.10 14.42
C GLU A 286 -0.81 8.42 15.29
N LYS A 287 -1.97 9.03 15.45
CA LYS A 287 -3.09 8.46 16.23
C LYS A 287 -4.03 7.56 15.41
N ILE A 288 -3.90 7.54 14.10
CA ILE A 288 -4.86 6.86 13.20
C ILE A 288 -4.20 5.67 12.52
N ILE A 289 -3.09 5.91 11.82
CA ILE A 289 -2.48 4.92 10.93
C ILE A 289 -1.97 3.67 11.69
N PRO A 290 -1.31 3.77 12.86
CA PRO A 290 -0.84 2.58 13.58
C PRO A 290 -1.94 1.57 13.94
N GLU A 291 -3.17 2.05 14.19
CA GLU A 291 -4.31 1.20 14.58
C GLU A 291 -4.89 0.39 13.42
N LEU A 292 -4.54 0.75 12.18
CA LEU A 292 -5.07 0.13 10.96
C LEU A 292 -4.18 -1.03 10.48
N ASN A 293 -4.78 -2.04 9.86
CA ASN A 293 -4.00 -3.02 9.10
C ASN A 293 -3.51 -2.42 7.76
N VAL A 294 -2.59 -3.08 7.07
CA VAL A 294 -1.97 -2.57 5.83
C VAL A 294 -2.98 -2.17 4.76
N ASN A 295 -4.02 -2.96 4.53
CA ASN A 295 -5.03 -2.65 3.52
C ASN A 295 -5.91 -1.47 3.96
N GLU A 296 -6.24 -1.39 5.25
CA GLU A 296 -6.96 -0.25 5.83
C GLU A 296 -6.14 1.04 5.76
N LYS A 297 -4.83 0.99 6.00
CA LYS A 297 -3.90 2.14 5.82
C LYS A 297 -3.95 2.65 4.39
N ILE A 298 -3.89 1.74 3.41
CA ILE A 298 -3.96 2.10 1.99
C ILE A 298 -5.33 2.69 1.65
N ALA A 299 -6.42 2.10 2.14
CA ALA A 299 -7.76 2.63 1.94
C ALA A 299 -7.90 4.04 2.52
N PHE A 300 -7.47 4.26 3.76
CA PHE A 300 -7.43 5.57 4.39
C PHE A 300 -6.63 6.57 3.58
N SER A 301 -5.41 6.21 3.17
CA SER A 301 -4.55 7.06 2.36
C SER A 301 -5.15 7.38 0.99
N ALA A 302 -5.81 6.42 0.34
CA ALA A 302 -6.53 6.66 -0.91
C ALA A 302 -7.64 7.69 -0.71
N GLY A 303 -8.42 7.58 0.36
CA GLY A 303 -9.48 8.54 0.68
C GLY A 303 -8.92 9.95 0.90
N PHE A 304 -7.89 10.05 1.75
CA PHE A 304 -7.21 11.31 2.01
C PHE A 304 -6.66 11.94 0.73
N ASP A 305 -5.90 11.18 -0.06
CA ASP A 305 -5.28 11.65 -1.29
C ASP A 305 -6.32 12.11 -2.33
N ILE A 306 -7.42 11.35 -2.49
CA ILE A 306 -8.44 11.67 -3.49
C ILE A 306 -9.18 12.97 -3.17
N PHE A 307 -9.40 13.27 -1.89
CA PHE A 307 -9.97 14.55 -1.48
C PHE A 307 -9.13 15.73 -2.01
N PHE A 308 -7.81 15.67 -1.82
CA PHE A 308 -6.86 16.68 -2.32
C PHE A 308 -6.69 16.62 -3.84
N PHE A 309 -6.75 15.43 -4.44
CA PHE A 309 -6.66 15.26 -5.89
C PHE A 309 -7.85 15.91 -6.62
N GLY A 310 -9.07 15.72 -6.12
CA GLY A 310 -10.29 16.30 -6.69
C GLY A 310 -10.24 17.83 -6.77
N ALA A 311 -9.51 18.49 -5.85
CA ALA A 311 -9.23 19.91 -5.91
C ALA A 311 -8.33 20.30 -7.11
N LYS A 312 -7.32 19.48 -7.44
CA LYS A 312 -6.37 19.73 -8.55
C LYS A 312 -6.96 19.47 -9.95
N ILE A 313 -7.86 18.49 -10.12
CA ILE A 313 -8.42 18.16 -11.45
C ILE A 313 -9.14 19.37 -12.07
N ARG A 314 -9.80 20.20 -11.26
CA ARG A 314 -10.45 21.44 -11.74
C ARG A 314 -9.45 22.46 -12.29
N GLY A 315 -8.18 22.39 -11.87
CA GLY A 315 -7.07 23.24 -12.31
C GLY A 315 -6.23 22.67 -13.46
N ARG A 316 -6.60 21.53 -14.06
CA ARG A 316 -5.92 20.87 -15.20
C ARG A 316 -4.49 20.36 -14.96
N SER A 317 -4.06 20.16 -13.71
CA SER A 317 -2.79 19.46 -13.44
C SER A 317 -3.05 17.97 -13.22
N SER A 318 -2.50 17.13 -14.10
CA SER A 318 -2.54 15.66 -14.00
C SER A 318 -1.51 15.09 -13.03
N ASN A 319 -0.58 15.90 -12.54
CA ASN A 319 0.55 15.44 -11.73
C ASN A 319 0.26 15.69 -10.25
N PHE A 320 -0.31 14.68 -9.60
CA PHE A 320 -0.51 14.65 -8.15
C PHE A 320 0.26 13.49 -7.55
N SER A 321 0.99 13.78 -6.48
CA SER A 321 1.64 12.77 -5.64
C SER A 321 1.10 12.91 -4.23
N GLY A 322 0.68 11.80 -3.66
CA GLY A 322 0.14 11.72 -2.31
C GLY A 322 0.75 10.57 -1.51
N LEU A 323 0.05 10.17 -0.47
CA LEU A 323 0.38 9.06 0.42
C LEU A 323 0.48 7.71 -0.29
N LEU A 324 -0.22 7.53 -1.42
CA LEU A 324 -0.12 6.33 -2.27
C LEU A 324 0.81 6.49 -3.47
N GLY A 325 1.62 7.55 -3.51
CA GLY A 325 2.56 7.80 -4.60
C GLY A 325 1.93 8.64 -5.71
N ARG A 326 2.25 8.34 -6.98
CA ARG A 326 1.81 9.16 -8.12
C ARG A 326 0.43 8.74 -8.59
N TYR A 327 -0.42 9.71 -8.88
CA TYR A 327 -1.74 9.46 -9.42
C TYR A 327 -1.80 9.72 -10.92
N GLU A 328 -2.50 8.87 -11.65
CA GLU A 328 -2.74 8.96 -13.09
C GLU A 328 -4.22 8.72 -13.39
N ILE A 329 -4.77 9.48 -14.35
CA ILE A 329 -6.11 9.22 -14.88
C ILE A 329 -5.98 8.56 -16.25
N LYS A 330 -6.56 7.37 -16.41
CA LYS A 330 -6.71 6.70 -17.70
C LYS A 330 -8.15 6.24 -17.87
N GLU A 331 -8.79 6.64 -18.97
CA GLU A 331 -10.20 6.32 -19.26
C GLU A 331 -11.17 6.64 -18.11
N ASN A 332 -11.04 7.84 -17.51
CA ASN A 332 -11.81 8.29 -16.34
C ASN A 332 -11.66 7.41 -15.09
N PHE A 333 -10.64 6.57 -15.04
CA PHE A 333 -10.28 5.78 -13.87
C PHE A 333 -8.99 6.34 -13.29
N LEU A 334 -9.00 6.54 -11.97
CA LEU A 334 -7.89 7.02 -11.19
C LEU A 334 -7.07 5.84 -10.67
N TYR A 335 -5.78 5.87 -10.94
CA TYR A 335 -4.82 4.88 -10.44
C TYR A 335 -3.82 5.59 -9.55
N SER A 336 -3.46 4.95 -8.44
CA SER A 336 -2.23 5.27 -7.73
C SER A 336 -1.12 4.32 -8.17
N LYS A 337 0.11 4.85 -8.22
CA LYS A 337 1.33 4.13 -8.52
C LYS A 337 2.27 4.28 -7.32
N PRO A 338 2.61 3.17 -6.63
CA PRO A 338 3.65 3.16 -5.62
C PRO A 338 4.96 3.76 -6.15
N LEU A 339 5.78 4.31 -5.25
CA LEU A 339 7.06 4.88 -5.64
C LEU A 339 8.15 3.81 -5.60
N LYS A 340 9.15 3.96 -6.45
CA LYS A 340 10.39 3.20 -6.29
C LYS A 340 11.05 3.66 -5.02
N PHE A 341 11.58 2.72 -4.24
CA PHE A 341 12.33 3.05 -3.05
C PHE A 341 13.61 2.24 -2.97
N ARG A 342 14.58 2.79 -2.24
CA ARG A 342 15.78 2.08 -1.79
C ARG A 342 16.08 2.50 -0.36
N ILE A 343 16.40 1.51 0.48
CA ILE A 343 16.81 1.72 1.87
C ILE A 343 18.32 1.64 1.94
N ASP A 344 18.94 2.62 2.58
CA ASP A 344 20.34 2.58 2.97
C ASP A 344 20.51 3.00 4.44
N LEU A 345 21.74 3.00 4.94
CA LEU A 345 22.03 3.40 6.31
C LEU A 345 21.71 4.87 6.61
N SER A 346 21.51 5.71 5.59
CA SER A 346 21.10 7.11 5.74
C SER A 346 19.59 7.32 5.71
N GLY A 347 18.80 6.29 5.36
CA GLY A 347 17.35 6.34 5.30
C GLY A 347 16.76 5.68 4.06
N VAL A 348 15.53 6.06 3.71
CA VAL A 348 14.76 5.63 2.56
C VAL A 348 14.89 6.73 1.52
N LYS A 349 15.19 6.34 0.29
CA LYS A 349 15.19 7.23 -0.87
C LYS A 349 14.07 6.81 -1.80
N GLN A 350 13.12 7.69 -2.04
CA GLN A 350 11.99 7.47 -2.95
C GLN A 350 12.19 8.19 -4.29
N GLY A 351 11.76 7.57 -5.39
CA GLY A 351 11.93 8.04 -6.77
C GLY A 351 10.63 8.37 -7.50
#